data_AF-A0A1S4CDA9-F1
#
_entry.id   AF-A0A1S4CDA9-F1
#
_cell.length_a   1.000
_cell.length_b   1.000
_cell.length_c   1.000
_cell.angle_alpha   90.00
_cell.angle_beta   90.00
_cell.angle_gamma   90.00
#
_symmetry.space_group_name_H-M   'P 1'
#
loop_
_entity.id
_entity.type
_entity.pdbx_description
1 polymer ?
#
loop_
_entity_poly.entity_id
_entity_poly.type
_entity_poly.pdbx_seq_one_letter_code
_entity_poly.pdbx_strand_id
1 'polypeptide(L)'
;MVIDVYVDGILVAGDDLTEIDNLKHFLDTAFKIKDLGEIHYFLGLEITKEHSGFLISQHKFIMDMLSEFHCSDVSSVVAPLDPHVKLSAELGDLLCDPSMYRRLVGKLNYLQHTRPDLSYAIQHLSQFMSAPKVPHLDVVLHVLRYLAGTSCLGLRLSAISDFSLQVFLLWMNSESTVEWVLAA
;
A
#
# COMPACT_ATOMS: atom_id res chain seq x y z
N MET A 1 -20.32 8.35 -13.48
CA MET A 1 -20.00 6.99 -12.98
C MET A 1 -18.64 6.51 -13.51
N VAL A 2 -17.87 5.82 -12.66
CA VAL A 2 -16.59 5.15 -12.95
C VAL A 2 -16.67 3.75 -12.35
N ILE A 3 -16.19 2.74 -13.09
CA ILE A 3 -16.11 1.35 -12.65
C ILE A 3 -14.65 0.91 -12.79
N ASP A 4 -14.09 0.39 -11.71
CA ASP A 4 -12.78 -0.25 -11.70
C ASP A 4 -12.94 -1.74 -11.40
N VAL A 5 -12.26 -2.59 -12.16
CA VAL A 5 -12.38 -4.05 -12.10
C VAL A 5 -10.99 -4.63 -11.91
N TYR A 6 -10.79 -5.32 -10.80
CA TYR A 6 -9.53 -5.97 -10.48
C TYR A 6 -9.77 -7.41 -10.04
N VAL A 7 -9.34 -8.37 -10.86
CA VAL A 7 -9.51 -9.81 -10.64
C VAL A 7 -10.99 -10.13 -10.33
N ASP A 8 -11.33 -10.37 -9.07
CA ASP A 8 -12.63 -10.71 -8.53
C ASP A 8 -13.35 -9.53 -7.84
N GLY A 9 -12.66 -8.40 -7.67
CA GLY A 9 -13.20 -7.18 -7.08
C GLY A 9 -13.73 -6.19 -8.13
N ILE A 10 -14.89 -5.59 -7.84
CA ILE A 10 -15.46 -4.48 -8.62
C ILE A 10 -15.65 -3.29 -7.69
N LEU A 11 -15.07 -2.16 -8.06
CA LEU A 11 -15.29 -0.87 -7.40
C LEU A 11 -16.14 0.02 -8.31
N VAL A 12 -17.25 0.52 -7.76
CA VAL A 12 -18.15 1.44 -8.45
C VAL A 12 -18.16 2.78 -7.74
N ALA A 13 -17.94 3.86 -8.48
CA ALA A 13 -18.01 5.23 -7.99
C ALA A 13 -18.91 6.08 -8.91
N GLY A 14 -19.76 6.91 -8.33
CA GLY A 14 -20.68 7.76 -9.08
C GLY A 14 -21.36 8.79 -8.20
N ASP A 15 -22.01 9.75 -8.84
CA ASP A 15 -22.75 10.86 -8.24
C ASP A 15 -24.26 10.60 -8.20
N ASP A 16 -24.77 9.61 -8.94
CA ASP A 16 -26.16 9.14 -8.88
C ASP A 16 -26.24 7.74 -8.23
N LEU A 17 -26.79 7.69 -7.02
CA LEU A 17 -27.00 6.43 -6.28
C LEU A 17 -27.98 5.48 -7.00
N THR A 18 -28.95 6.02 -7.72
CA THR A 18 -29.93 5.23 -8.48
C THR A 18 -29.26 4.50 -9.63
N GLU A 19 -28.36 5.19 -10.34
CA GLU A 19 -27.56 4.58 -11.42
C GLU A 19 -26.66 3.48 -10.86
N ILE A 20 -26.01 3.73 -9.72
CA ILE A 20 -25.17 2.74 -9.03
C ILE A 20 -25.99 1.51 -8.63
N ASP A 21 -27.16 1.68 -8.04
CA ASP A 21 -28.02 0.57 -7.61
C ASP A 21 -28.55 -0.25 -8.79
N ASN A 22 -28.92 0.41 -9.88
CA ASN A 22 -29.30 -0.27 -11.13
C ASN A 22 -28.14 -1.09 -11.70
N LEU A 23 -26.92 -0.55 -11.68
CA LEU A 23 -25.72 -1.26 -12.12
C LEU A 23 -25.42 -2.45 -11.21
N LYS A 24 -25.50 -2.29 -9.89
CA LYS A 24 -25.32 -3.37 -8.92
C LYS A 24 -26.28 -4.52 -9.19
N HIS A 25 -27.57 -4.21 -9.41
CA HIS A 25 -28.57 -5.22 -9.73
C HIS A 25 -28.27 -5.94 -11.06
N PHE A 26 -27.85 -5.19 -12.09
CA PHE A 26 -27.45 -5.77 -13.36
C PHE A 26 -26.27 -6.74 -13.20
N LEU A 27 -25.23 -6.33 -12.47
CA LEU A 27 -24.04 -7.16 -12.20
C LEU A 27 -24.40 -8.40 -11.37
N ASP A 28 -25.27 -8.28 -10.37
CA ASP A 28 -25.72 -9.44 -9.57
C ASP A 28 -26.52 -10.43 -10.42
N THR A 29 -27.32 -9.92 -11.35
CA THR A 29 -28.10 -10.77 -12.25
C THR A 29 -27.20 -11.54 -13.21
N ALA A 30 -26.18 -10.88 -13.78
CA ALA A 30 -25.29 -11.46 -14.77
C ALA A 30 -24.21 -12.36 -14.17
N PHE A 31 -23.62 -11.95 -13.05
CA PHE A 31 -22.39 -12.56 -12.49
C PHE A 31 -22.55 -13.08 -11.06
N LYS A 32 -23.70 -12.86 -10.41
CA LYS A 32 -23.94 -13.24 -9.01
C LYS A 32 -22.91 -12.63 -8.07
N ILE A 33 -22.80 -11.31 -8.13
CA ILE A 33 -21.90 -10.54 -7.27
C ILE A 33 -22.47 -10.40 -5.85
N LYS A 34 -21.58 -10.17 -4.88
CA LYS A 34 -21.97 -9.80 -3.51
C LYS A 34 -21.74 -8.30 -3.33
N ASP A 35 -22.79 -7.55 -3.00
CA ASP A 35 -22.63 -6.15 -2.59
C ASP A 35 -22.00 -6.10 -1.19
N LEU A 36 -20.87 -5.40 -1.09
CA LEU A 36 -20.12 -5.23 0.16
C LEU A 36 -20.45 -3.89 0.85
N GLY A 37 -21.31 -3.05 0.25
CA GLY A 37 -21.68 -1.76 0.81
C GLY A 37 -20.70 -0.64 0.46
N GLU A 38 -20.47 0.27 1.41
CA GLU A 38 -19.50 1.36 1.22
C GLU A 38 -18.06 0.81 1.19
N ILE A 39 -17.15 1.51 0.51
CA ILE A 39 -15.75 1.07 0.42
C ILE A 39 -15.03 1.27 1.76
N HIS A 40 -14.42 0.19 2.26
CA HIS A 40 -13.61 0.19 3.48
C HIS A 40 -12.22 -0.41 3.26
N TYR A 41 -12.10 -1.36 2.32
CA TYR A 41 -10.84 -2.00 1.96
C TYR A 41 -10.87 -2.39 0.48
N PHE A 42 -9.85 -2.03 -0.27
CA PHE A 42 -9.71 -2.43 -1.67
C PHE A 42 -8.23 -2.54 -2.04
N LEU A 43 -7.81 -3.66 -2.62
CA LEU A 43 -6.43 -3.91 -3.08
C LEU A 43 -5.31 -3.86 -2.02
N GLY A 44 -5.61 -3.78 -0.73
CA GLY A 44 -4.59 -3.49 0.29
C GLY A 44 -4.57 -2.04 0.76
N LEU A 45 -5.53 -1.24 0.31
CA LEU A 45 -5.83 0.09 0.81
C LEU A 45 -6.95 0.00 1.84
N GLU A 46 -6.70 0.48 3.04
CA GLU A 46 -7.68 0.74 4.07
C GLU A 46 -8.25 2.14 3.84
N ILE A 47 -9.56 2.25 3.63
CA ILE A 47 -10.23 3.49 3.27
C ILE A 47 -11.27 3.82 4.33
N THR A 48 -11.15 4.99 4.94
CA THR A 48 -12.13 5.50 5.89
C THR A 48 -12.74 6.78 5.35
N LYS A 49 -14.07 6.81 5.25
CA LYS A 49 -14.82 7.99 4.83
C LYS A 49 -14.98 8.93 6.01
N GLU A 50 -14.61 10.19 5.83
CA GLU A 50 -14.83 11.27 6.78
C GLU A 50 -15.76 12.33 6.19
N HIS A 51 -16.33 13.20 7.03
CA HIS A 51 -17.15 14.32 6.58
C HIS A 51 -16.43 15.24 5.58
N SER A 52 -15.10 15.32 5.66
CA SER A 52 -14.25 16.18 4.82
C SER A 52 -13.58 15.46 3.65
N GLY A 53 -13.84 14.16 3.42
CA GLY A 53 -13.19 13.40 2.36
C GLY A 53 -12.86 11.96 2.76
N PHE A 54 -11.68 11.47 2.38
CA PHE A 54 -11.26 10.09 2.63
C PHE A 54 -9.88 10.04 3.30
N LEU A 55 -9.71 9.11 4.22
CA LEU A 55 -8.44 8.69 4.77
C LEU A 55 -8.04 7.37 4.14
N ILE A 56 -6.85 7.31 3.55
CA ILE A 56 -6.30 6.11 2.91
C ILE A 56 -5.05 5.69 3.68
N SER A 57 -4.98 4.43 4.09
CA SER A 57 -3.81 3.82 4.70
C SER A 57 -3.48 2.48 4.06
N GLN A 58 -2.24 2.03 4.26
CA GLN A 58 -1.78 0.68 3.90
C GLN A 58 -1.15 0.00 5.12
N HIS A 59 -1.62 0.34 6.32
CA HIS A 59 -1.04 -0.14 7.57
C HIS A 59 -1.01 -1.66 7.60
N LYS A 60 -2.15 -2.32 7.33
CA LYS A 60 -2.22 -3.78 7.28
C LYS A 60 -1.24 -4.38 6.28
N PHE A 61 -1.16 -3.81 5.07
CA PHE A 61 -0.24 -4.29 4.03
C PHE A 61 1.23 -4.16 4.46
N ILE A 62 1.59 -3.05 5.13
CA ILE A 62 2.94 -2.85 5.67
C ILE A 62 3.23 -3.88 6.76
N MET A 63 2.31 -4.10 7.70
CA MET A 63 2.51 -5.07 8.80
C MET A 63 2.64 -6.50 8.28
N ASP A 64 1.81 -6.90 7.31
CA ASP A 64 1.89 -8.21 6.67
C ASP A 64 3.24 -8.39 5.93
N MET A 65 3.72 -7.35 5.26
CA MET A 65 5.04 -7.34 4.62
C MET A 65 6.17 -7.46 5.67
N LEU A 66 6.13 -6.70 6.74
CA LEU A 66 7.15 -6.77 7.80
C LEU A 66 7.20 -8.15 8.44
N SER A 67 6.04 -8.79 8.65
CA SER A 67 5.93 -10.15 9.15
C SER A 67 6.53 -11.17 8.18
N GLU A 68 6.19 -11.10 6.89
CA GLU A 68 6.69 -12.01 5.86
C GLU A 68 8.23 -12.02 5.76
N PHE A 69 8.87 -10.86 5.96
CA PHE A 69 10.32 -10.71 5.84
C PHE A 69 11.03 -10.60 7.19
N HIS A 70 10.38 -11.04 8.28
CA HIS A 70 10.95 -11.07 9.63
C HIS A 70 11.51 -9.72 10.11
N CYS A 71 10.86 -8.63 9.73
CA CYS A 71 11.24 -7.24 10.05
C CYS A 71 10.32 -6.58 11.10
N SER A 72 9.42 -7.33 11.74
CA SER A 72 8.46 -6.79 12.72
C SER A 72 9.11 -6.20 13.98
N ASP A 73 10.20 -6.80 14.46
CA ASP A 73 10.87 -6.42 15.72
C ASP A 73 12.13 -5.56 15.50
N VAL A 74 12.35 -5.09 14.27
CA VAL A 74 13.59 -4.40 13.93
C VAL A 74 13.48 -2.91 14.30
N SER A 75 14.56 -2.37 14.88
CA SER A 75 14.64 -0.94 15.21
C SER A 75 14.37 -0.07 13.98
N SER A 76 13.44 0.87 14.13
CA SER A 76 13.07 1.81 13.08
C SER A 76 14.18 2.81 12.78
N VAL A 77 14.21 3.30 11.54
CA VAL A 77 15.09 4.40 11.11
C VAL A 77 14.24 5.60 10.68
N VAL A 78 14.86 6.78 10.62
CA VAL A 78 14.15 8.05 10.38
C VAL A 78 14.06 8.41 8.90
N ALA A 79 14.93 7.85 8.06
CA ALA A 79 14.97 8.12 6.62
C ALA A 79 14.78 6.82 5.81
N PRO A 80 14.13 6.88 4.64
CA PRO A 80 13.94 5.70 3.79
C PRO A 80 15.22 5.27 3.07
N LEU A 81 16.17 6.18 2.88
CA LEU A 81 17.45 5.90 2.25
C LEU A 81 18.55 6.68 2.97
N ASP A 82 19.69 6.03 3.18
CA ASP A 82 20.88 6.69 3.71
C ASP A 82 21.59 7.45 2.57
N PRO A 83 21.75 8.80 2.67
CA PRO A 83 22.38 9.61 1.63
C PRO A 83 23.87 9.26 1.40
N HIS A 84 24.51 8.55 2.33
CA HIS A 84 25.90 8.12 2.19
C HIS A 84 26.03 6.79 1.46
N VAL A 85 24.95 6.04 1.28
CA VAL A 85 24.96 4.75 0.59
C VAL A 85 24.90 4.96 -0.92
N LYS A 86 25.98 4.58 -1.61
CA LYS A 86 26.04 4.55 -3.08
C LYS A 86 25.90 3.12 -3.55
N LEU A 87 24.75 2.79 -4.14
CA LEU A 87 24.55 1.51 -4.78
C LEU A 87 25.28 1.47 -6.14
N SER A 88 25.84 0.32 -6.46
CA SER A 88 26.53 0.07 -7.73
C SER A 88 26.21 -1.32 -8.23
N ALA A 89 25.95 -1.44 -9.53
CA ALA A 89 25.70 -2.72 -10.17
C ALA A 89 26.92 -3.67 -10.10
N GLU A 90 28.12 -3.12 -9.94
CA GLU A 90 29.36 -3.89 -9.94
C GLU A 90 29.83 -4.25 -8.53
N LEU A 91 29.37 -3.54 -7.50
CA LEU A 91 29.84 -3.71 -6.13
C LEU A 91 29.14 -4.85 -5.38
N GLY A 92 29.93 -5.71 -4.74
CA GLY A 92 29.44 -6.78 -3.86
C GLY A 92 29.02 -8.05 -4.61
N ASP A 93 28.66 -9.06 -3.82
CA ASP A 93 28.31 -10.39 -4.31
C ASP A 93 26.85 -10.44 -4.77
N LEU A 94 26.59 -11.29 -5.77
CA LEU A 94 25.22 -11.59 -6.22
C LEU A 94 24.44 -12.25 -5.08
N LEU A 95 23.15 -11.94 -5.01
CA LEU A 95 22.26 -12.64 -4.09
C LEU A 95 22.11 -14.11 -4.51
N CYS A 96 22.17 -15.01 -3.52
CA CYS A 96 21.92 -16.43 -3.73
C CYS A 96 20.49 -16.69 -4.21
N ASP A 97 19.52 -15.96 -3.64
CA ASP A 97 18.13 -15.96 -4.09
C ASP A 97 17.68 -14.55 -4.52
N PRO A 98 17.76 -14.24 -5.83
CA PRO A 98 17.24 -12.99 -6.39
C PRO A 98 15.72 -12.82 -6.24
N SER A 99 14.96 -13.91 -6.03
CA SER A 99 13.50 -13.86 -5.98
C SER A 99 13.00 -13.10 -4.74
N MET A 100 13.70 -13.23 -3.61
CA MET A 100 13.43 -12.49 -2.38
C MET A 100 13.49 -10.98 -2.63
N TYR A 101 14.58 -10.50 -3.25
CA TYR A 101 14.75 -9.09 -3.59
C TYR A 101 13.64 -8.59 -4.53
N ARG A 102 13.36 -9.34 -5.60
CA ARG A 102 12.32 -8.96 -6.57
C ARG A 102 10.94 -8.90 -5.94
N ARG A 103 10.61 -9.83 -5.04
CA ARG A 103 9.33 -9.84 -4.31
C ARG A 103 9.21 -8.63 -3.38
N LEU A 104 10.27 -8.30 -2.64
CA LEU A 104 10.32 -7.11 -1.80
C LEU A 104 10.12 -5.83 -2.60
N VAL A 105 10.92 -5.62 -3.63
CA VAL A 105 10.84 -4.41 -4.46
C VAL A 105 9.50 -4.33 -5.19
N GLY A 106 8.90 -5.46 -5.59
CA GLY A 106 7.55 -5.50 -6.14
C GLY A 106 6.49 -5.01 -5.15
N LYS A 107 6.55 -5.48 -3.89
CA LYS A 107 5.65 -5.01 -2.82
C LYS A 107 5.87 -3.53 -2.48
N LEU A 108 7.11 -3.06 -2.46
CA LEU A 108 7.42 -1.65 -2.26
C LEU A 108 6.87 -0.79 -3.41
N ASN A 109 6.99 -1.24 -4.66
CA ASN A 109 6.40 -0.54 -5.82
C ASN A 109 4.87 -0.37 -5.69
N TYR A 110 4.18 -1.29 -5.01
CA TYR A 110 2.76 -1.10 -4.71
C TYR A 110 2.52 0.00 -3.66
N LEU A 111 3.37 0.06 -2.61
CA LEU A 111 3.27 1.07 -1.55
C LEU A 111 3.48 2.50 -2.03
N GLN A 112 4.29 2.72 -3.06
CA GLN A 112 4.66 4.07 -3.51
C GLN A 112 3.46 4.96 -3.85
N HIS A 113 2.32 4.36 -4.20
CA HIS A 113 1.08 5.08 -4.51
C HIS A 113 0.49 5.82 -3.31
N THR A 114 0.68 5.31 -2.09
CA THR A 114 0.25 6.00 -0.86
C THR A 114 1.42 6.55 -0.04
N ARG A 115 2.65 6.16 -0.37
CA ARG A 115 3.89 6.55 0.30
C ARG A 115 4.85 7.24 -0.67
N PRO A 116 4.54 8.47 -1.12
CA PRO A 116 5.39 9.20 -2.07
C PRO A 116 6.78 9.52 -1.51
N ASP A 117 6.94 9.52 -0.19
CA ASP A 117 8.23 9.65 0.48
C ASP A 117 9.20 8.50 0.15
N LEU A 118 8.69 7.35 -0.29
CA LEU A 118 9.50 6.19 -0.69
C LEU A 118 9.88 6.17 -2.17
N SER A 119 9.25 7.00 -3.01
CA SER A 119 9.35 6.88 -4.47
C SER A 119 10.79 6.88 -4.97
N TYR A 120 11.64 7.75 -4.42
CA TYR A 120 13.05 7.80 -4.81
C TYR A 120 13.80 6.51 -4.45
N ALA A 121 13.66 6.03 -3.21
CA ALA A 121 14.32 4.81 -2.75
C ALA A 121 13.88 3.59 -3.59
N ILE A 122 12.58 3.47 -3.84
CA ILE A 122 11.99 2.38 -4.63
C ILE A 122 12.46 2.43 -6.07
N GLN A 123 12.46 3.62 -6.69
CA GLN A 123 12.94 3.79 -8.06
C GLN A 123 14.42 3.43 -8.18
N HIS A 124 15.23 3.84 -7.20
CA HIS A 124 16.65 3.52 -7.18
C HIS A 124 16.90 2.02 -7.04
N LEU A 125 16.21 1.35 -6.11
CA LEU A 125 16.29 -0.11 -5.91
C LEU A 125 15.78 -0.89 -7.12
N SER A 126 14.76 -0.39 -7.82
CA SER A 126 14.20 -1.06 -8.99
C SER A 126 15.19 -1.18 -10.16
N GLN A 127 16.25 -0.36 -10.19
CA GLN A 127 17.32 -0.44 -11.20
C GLN A 127 18.11 -1.77 -11.13
N PHE A 128 18.12 -2.43 -9.99
CA PHE A 128 18.93 -3.63 -9.73
C PHE A 128 18.14 -4.95 -9.78
N MET A 129 16.91 -4.94 -10.30
CA MET A 129 16.01 -6.10 -10.35
C MET A 129 16.54 -7.28 -11.17
N SER A 130 17.36 -7.01 -12.19
CA SER A 130 17.92 -8.04 -13.08
C SER A 130 18.96 -8.91 -12.36
N ALA A 131 19.93 -8.27 -11.71
CA ALA A 131 21.04 -8.90 -11.00
C ALA A 131 21.23 -8.26 -9.61
N PRO A 132 20.35 -8.54 -8.64
CA PRO A 132 20.44 -7.96 -7.32
C PRO A 132 21.62 -8.57 -6.54
N LYS A 133 22.18 -7.75 -5.65
CA LYS A 133 23.41 -8.03 -4.90
C LYS A 133 23.16 -7.82 -3.41
N VAL A 134 24.05 -8.35 -2.58
CA VAL A 134 23.96 -8.23 -1.11
C VAL A 134 23.77 -6.77 -0.67
N PRO A 135 24.56 -5.78 -1.17
CA PRO A 135 24.35 -4.37 -0.78
C PRO A 135 22.97 -3.82 -1.19
N HIS A 136 22.38 -4.32 -2.27
CA HIS A 136 21.03 -3.90 -2.68
C HIS A 136 19.99 -4.41 -1.68
N LEU A 137 20.13 -5.66 -1.21
CA LEU A 137 19.23 -6.23 -0.21
C LEU A 137 19.33 -5.47 1.12
N ASP A 138 20.54 -5.11 1.56
CA ASP A 138 20.73 -4.34 2.79
C ASP A 138 19.97 -3.01 2.76
N VAL A 139 19.97 -2.32 1.61
CA VAL A 139 19.21 -1.08 1.41
C VAL A 139 17.70 -1.33 1.39
N VAL A 140 17.23 -2.41 0.77
CA VAL A 140 15.80 -2.78 0.84
C VAL A 140 15.38 -3.04 2.28
N LEU A 141 16.19 -3.75 3.07
CA LEU A 141 15.92 -4.01 4.49
C LEU A 141 15.93 -2.71 5.31
N HIS A 142 16.79 -1.75 4.97
CA HIS A 142 16.75 -0.40 5.55
C HIS A 142 15.41 0.30 5.29
N VAL A 143 14.87 0.20 4.07
CA VAL A 143 13.52 0.73 3.75
C VAL A 143 12.44 0.05 4.59
N LEU A 144 12.52 -1.27 4.83
CA LEU A 144 11.58 -1.96 5.71
C LEU A 144 11.64 -1.45 7.15
N ARG A 145 12.84 -1.17 7.67
CA ARG A 145 13.00 -0.56 9.00
C ARG A 145 12.36 0.82 9.09
N TYR A 146 12.47 1.62 8.03
CA TYR A 146 11.79 2.91 7.96
C TYR A 146 10.26 2.73 7.96
N LEU A 147 9.76 1.76 7.19
CA LEU A 147 8.35 1.40 7.16
C LEU A 147 7.82 0.93 8.52
N ALA A 148 8.61 0.16 9.28
CA ALA A 148 8.24 -0.28 10.63
C ALA A 148 7.96 0.90 11.57
N GLY A 149 8.73 2.00 11.46
CA GLY A 149 8.51 3.22 12.24
C GLY A 149 7.41 4.14 11.69
N THR A 150 6.93 3.90 10.47
CA THR A 150 6.02 4.80 9.74
C THR A 150 4.79 4.08 9.19
N SER A 151 4.48 2.90 9.71
CA SER A 151 3.39 2.05 9.20
C SER A 151 2.00 2.65 9.41
N CYS A 152 1.85 3.56 10.37
CA CYS A 152 0.58 4.24 10.67
C CYS A 152 0.35 5.51 9.83
N LEU A 153 1.27 5.85 8.91
CA LEU A 153 1.07 6.98 8.00
C LEU A 153 -0.01 6.64 6.96
N GLY A 154 -0.82 7.64 6.63
CA GLY A 154 -1.79 7.58 5.55
C GLY A 154 -1.93 8.92 4.81
N LEU A 155 -2.67 8.88 3.70
CA LEU A 155 -3.02 10.05 2.88
C LEU A 155 -4.46 10.50 3.08
N ARG A 156 -4.66 11.77 3.41
CA ARG A 156 -5.98 12.38 3.47
C ARG A 156 -6.30 13.02 2.13
N LEU A 157 -7.35 12.52 1.49
CA LEU A 157 -7.95 13.08 0.28
C LEU A 157 -9.09 14.00 0.69
N SER A 158 -8.88 15.31 0.58
CA SER A 158 -9.89 16.32 0.90
C SER A 158 -10.95 16.41 -0.20
N ALA A 159 -12.21 16.58 0.20
CA ALA A 159 -13.30 16.95 -0.72
C ALA A 159 -13.19 18.42 -1.17
N ILE A 160 -12.40 19.24 -0.46
CA ILE A 160 -12.18 20.65 -0.76
C ILE A 160 -10.92 20.79 -1.61
N SER A 161 -11.03 21.49 -2.73
CA SER A 161 -9.96 21.70 -3.72
C SER A 161 -8.93 22.74 -3.25
N ASP A 162 -8.15 22.44 -2.23
CA ASP A 162 -7.00 23.27 -1.84
C ASP A 162 -5.67 22.80 -2.45
N PHE A 163 -5.72 21.74 -3.29
CA PHE A 163 -4.57 21.06 -3.90
C PHE A 163 -3.48 20.64 -2.89
N SER A 164 -3.82 20.60 -1.60
CA SER A 164 -2.88 20.19 -0.55
C SER A 164 -2.93 18.67 -0.39
N LEU A 165 -1.75 18.04 -0.32
CA LEU A 165 -1.62 16.65 0.09
C LEU A 165 -1.31 16.62 1.59
N GLN A 166 -2.25 16.10 2.38
CA GLN A 166 -2.10 16.03 3.83
C GLN A 166 -1.76 14.60 4.26
N VAL A 167 -0.67 14.47 5.03
CA VAL A 167 -0.28 13.21 5.67
C VAL A 167 -0.89 13.18 7.07
N PHE A 168 -1.48 12.06 7.45
CA PHE A 168 -2.03 11.86 8.80
C PHE A 168 -1.40 10.65 9.48
N LEU A 169 -1.43 10.67 10.81
CA LEU A 169 -1.02 9.56 11.67
C LEU A 169 -2.28 8.89 12.22
N LEU A 170 -2.50 7.62 11.89
CA LEU A 170 -3.48 6.79 12.58
C LEU A 170 -2.93 6.44 13.97
N TRP A 171 -3.36 7.15 15.00
CA TRP A 171 -3.23 6.63 16.36
C TRP A 171 -4.27 5.52 16.53
N MET A 172 -3.83 4.27 16.45
CA MET A 172 -4.65 3.15 16.90
C MET A 172 -4.76 3.22 18.43
N ASN A 173 -5.78 3.93 18.91
CA ASN A 173 -6.34 3.60 20.21
C ASN A 173 -7.04 2.25 20.05
N SER A 174 -6.64 1.27 20.85
CA SER A 174 -7.43 0.07 21.07
C SER A 174 -8.86 0.49 21.42
N GLU A 175 -9.84 -0.14 20.75
CA GLU A 175 -11.29 0.13 20.81
C GLU A 175 -11.84 0.99 19.66
N SER A 176 -12.05 0.33 18.52
CA SER A 176 -13.24 0.50 17.68
C SER A 176 -13.45 -0.79 16.91
N THR A 177 -14.32 -1.64 17.44
CA THR A 177 -14.78 -2.89 16.84
C THR A 177 -15.56 -2.57 15.57
N VAL A 178 -15.14 -3.09 14.41
CA VAL A 178 -16.01 -3.21 13.23
C VAL A 178 -15.76 -4.58 12.60
N GLU A 179 -16.86 -5.31 12.39
CA GLU A 179 -16.93 -6.74 12.12
C GLU A 179 -16.44 -7.15 10.71
N TRP A 180 -15.97 -8.39 10.60
CA TRP A 180 -15.47 -9.06 9.39
C TRP A 180 -16.45 -10.13 8.90
N VAL A 181 -16.43 -10.50 7.60
CA VAL A 181 -16.60 -11.89 7.08
C VAL A 181 -16.14 -12.01 5.60
N LEU A 182 -15.20 -12.93 5.29
CA LEU A 182 -14.87 -13.54 3.97
C LEU A 182 -15.84 -14.72 3.68
N ALA A 183 -16.10 -15.30 2.50
CA ALA A 183 -15.33 -15.66 1.29
C ALA A 183 -16.38 -15.85 0.13
N ALA A 184 -16.12 -16.24 -1.11
CA ALA A 184 -15.08 -17.06 -1.74
C ALA A 184 -14.97 -16.71 -3.24
#